data_AF-A0A7M3SUJ6-F1
#
_entry.id   AF-A0A7M3SUJ6-F1
#
_cell.length_a   1.000
_cell.length_b   1.000
_cell.length_c   1.000
_cell.angle_alpha   90.00
_cell.angle_beta   90.00
_cell.angle_gamma   90.00
#
_symmetry.space_group_name_H-M   'P 1'
#
loop_
_entity.id
_entity.type
_entity.pdbx_description
1 polymer ?
#
loop_
_entity_poly.entity_id
_entity_poly.type
_entity_poly.pdbx_seq_one_letter_code
_entity_poly.pdbx_strand_id
1 'polypeptide(L)'
;MAYTEFIPNAGACLATTNVTSRRGRVRWMVREDSQDPVDNGWRIMSHIDDEAYLSSEGCWEIVDYNDVCALEPALIEMWSLPVGSDLQLVDDEGGIRILDTATGQQVIPATGGVAATPDEDPHEIAKREDAIASETCTAMSGIPDWTLALTSITFTDGTAPAGRCLLYGAGDQEPDVEPWFATGTLPALPFIREVGLPAKLTDDLARHRGSMPDRNGRLWTTMQYAVQRDGQFYFFACRYR
;
A
#
# COMPACT_ATOMS: atom_id res chain seq x y z
N MET A 1 7.58 16.34 -9.78
CA MET A 1 7.19 14.92 -9.85
C MET A 1 7.16 14.52 -11.31
N ALA A 2 7.59 13.31 -11.66
CA ALA A 2 7.48 12.81 -13.02
C ALA A 2 6.03 12.35 -13.23
N TYR A 3 5.28 13.07 -14.07
CA TYR A 3 3.95 12.65 -14.50
C TYR A 3 4.07 11.29 -15.18
N THR A 4 3.33 10.29 -14.69
CA THR A 4 3.29 8.96 -15.28
C THR A 4 1.94 8.80 -15.96
N GLU A 5 1.95 8.82 -17.30
CA GLU A 5 0.75 8.60 -18.10
C GLU A 5 0.53 7.09 -18.25
N PHE A 6 -0.47 6.56 -17.57
CA PHE A 6 -0.89 5.16 -17.67
C PHE A 6 -1.90 4.96 -18.80
N ILE A 7 -2.83 5.91 -18.91
CA ILE A 7 -3.92 5.91 -19.89
C ILE A 7 -3.83 7.20 -20.70
N PRO A 8 -3.54 7.10 -22.01
CA PRO A 8 -3.46 8.26 -22.88
C PRO A 8 -4.79 9.00 -22.98
N ASN A 9 -4.75 10.32 -22.76
CA ASN A 9 -5.93 11.19 -22.82
C ASN A 9 -7.08 10.75 -21.87
N ALA A 10 -6.73 10.27 -20.67
CA ALA A 10 -7.71 9.80 -19.69
C ALA A 10 -8.67 10.91 -19.18
N GLY A 11 -8.34 12.17 -19.41
CA GLY A 11 -9.12 13.29 -18.92
C GLY A 11 -9.08 13.41 -17.40
N ALA A 12 -10.00 14.20 -16.85
CA ALA A 12 -10.15 14.42 -15.43
C ALA A 12 -11.31 13.60 -14.86
N CYS A 13 -11.19 13.25 -13.58
CA CYS A 13 -12.26 12.66 -12.77
C CYS A 13 -12.52 13.52 -11.53
N LEU A 14 -13.61 13.25 -10.80
CA LEU A 14 -13.69 13.72 -9.41
C LEU A 14 -13.12 12.66 -8.47
N ALA A 15 -12.32 13.10 -7.53
CA ALA A 15 -11.90 12.31 -6.39
C ALA A 15 -12.20 13.08 -5.10
N THR A 16 -12.46 12.37 -4.00
CA THR A 16 -12.59 13.03 -2.71
C THR A 16 -11.22 13.51 -2.22
N THR A 17 -11.19 14.62 -1.48
CA THR A 17 -9.94 15.15 -0.94
C THR A 17 -9.29 14.19 0.06
N ASN A 18 -10.05 13.28 0.66
CA ASN A 18 -9.50 12.19 1.45
C ASN A 18 -8.66 11.21 0.61
N VAL A 19 -9.02 10.96 -0.66
CA VAL A 19 -8.18 10.19 -1.60
C VAL A 19 -6.98 11.01 -2.04
N THR A 20 -7.18 12.23 -2.55
CA THR A 20 -6.11 13.03 -3.15
C THR A 20 -5.07 13.49 -2.13
N SER A 21 -5.49 13.74 -0.88
CA SER A 21 -4.61 14.06 0.25
C SER A 21 -4.13 12.82 1.01
N ARG A 22 -4.39 11.61 0.50
CA ARG A 22 -3.98 10.32 1.09
C ARG A 22 -4.44 10.08 2.54
N ARG A 23 -5.52 10.74 2.99
CA ARG A 23 -6.12 10.50 4.31
C ARG A 23 -6.92 9.21 4.36
N GLY A 24 -7.44 8.77 3.21
CA GLY A 24 -8.16 7.52 3.05
C GLY A 24 -7.76 6.81 1.77
N ARG A 25 -7.67 5.48 1.82
CA ARG A 25 -7.50 4.60 0.67
C ARG A 25 -8.76 4.58 -0.19
N VAL A 26 -8.59 4.46 -1.50
CA VAL A 26 -9.68 4.27 -2.47
C VAL A 26 -10.49 3.02 -2.12
N ARG A 27 -11.81 3.13 -2.18
CA ARG A 27 -12.72 2.02 -1.87
C ARG A 27 -13.93 1.96 -2.77
N TRP A 28 -14.49 3.11 -3.11
CA TRP A 28 -15.73 3.18 -3.87
C TRP A 28 -15.50 3.97 -5.14
N MET A 29 -15.98 3.45 -6.26
CA MET A 29 -15.84 4.10 -7.56
C MET A 29 -17.15 4.02 -8.33
N VAL A 30 -17.66 5.16 -8.77
CA VAL A 30 -18.87 5.25 -9.59
C VAL A 30 -18.54 5.93 -10.91
N ARG A 31 -19.12 5.46 -12.01
CA ARG A 31 -19.02 6.14 -13.31
C ARG A 31 -20.34 6.76 -13.70
N GLU A 32 -20.38 8.08 -13.75
CA GLU A 32 -21.53 8.87 -14.19
C GLU A 32 -21.35 9.34 -15.64
N ASP A 33 -22.43 9.89 -16.21
CA ASP A 33 -22.34 10.58 -17.51
C ASP A 33 -21.38 11.77 -17.39
N SER A 34 -20.47 11.88 -18.35
CA SER A 34 -19.56 13.02 -18.48
C SER A 34 -20.34 14.33 -18.55
N GLN A 35 -19.97 15.29 -17.71
CA GLN A 35 -20.63 16.61 -17.66
C GLN A 35 -19.90 17.67 -18.51
N ASP A 36 -18.67 17.42 -18.93
CA ASP A 36 -17.83 18.33 -19.72
C ASP A 36 -16.82 17.53 -20.57
N PRO A 37 -16.33 18.02 -21.72
CA PRO A 37 -15.38 17.30 -22.57
C PRO A 37 -14.12 16.76 -21.90
N VAL A 38 -13.68 17.34 -20.77
CA VAL A 38 -12.53 16.82 -20.00
C VAL A 38 -12.93 15.81 -18.92
N ASP A 39 -14.20 15.80 -18.48
CA ASP A 39 -14.71 14.88 -17.47
C ASP A 39 -14.88 13.47 -18.07
N ASN A 40 -14.20 12.49 -17.50
CA ASN A 40 -14.27 11.10 -17.92
C ASN A 40 -15.40 10.29 -17.24
N GLY A 41 -16.11 10.93 -16.31
CA GLY A 41 -17.26 10.40 -15.59
C GLY A 41 -16.93 9.65 -14.30
N TRP A 42 -15.66 9.38 -13.98
CA TRP A 42 -15.30 8.65 -12.77
C TRP A 42 -15.41 9.53 -11.51
N ARG A 43 -15.97 8.95 -10.45
CA ARG A 43 -16.11 9.51 -9.12
C ARG A 43 -15.47 8.55 -8.12
N ILE A 44 -14.36 8.94 -7.53
CA ILE A 44 -13.49 8.06 -6.73
C ILE A 44 -13.52 8.52 -5.27
N MET A 45 -13.88 7.61 -4.37
CA MET A 45 -14.07 7.90 -2.95
C MET A 45 -13.23 6.95 -2.10
N SER A 46 -12.91 7.43 -0.90
CA SER A 46 -12.15 6.68 0.09
C SER A 46 -13.05 5.83 0.98
N HIS A 47 -12.44 4.85 1.65
CA HIS A 47 -13.12 4.01 2.63
C HIS A 47 -13.63 4.75 3.88
N ILE A 48 -13.14 5.97 4.15
CA ILE A 48 -13.56 6.79 5.30
C ILE A 48 -14.62 7.83 4.94
N ASP A 49 -15.02 7.91 3.67
CA ASP A 49 -16.02 8.87 3.22
C ASP A 49 -17.42 8.33 3.54
N ASP A 50 -18.17 9.09 4.31
CA ASP A 50 -19.59 8.84 4.59
C ASP A 50 -20.48 9.86 3.87
N GLU A 51 -21.80 9.65 3.87
CA GLU A 51 -22.76 10.53 3.20
C GLU A 51 -22.67 11.99 3.68
N ALA A 52 -22.39 12.20 4.97
CA ALA A 52 -22.29 13.53 5.55
C ALA A 52 -21.06 14.27 4.99
N TYR A 53 -19.94 13.58 4.86
CA TYR A 53 -18.72 14.12 4.27
C TYR A 53 -18.88 14.37 2.77
N LEU A 54 -19.45 13.43 2.01
CA LEU A 54 -19.67 13.57 0.56
C LEU A 54 -20.62 14.74 0.20
N SER A 55 -21.45 15.16 1.15
CA SER A 55 -22.35 16.31 1.01
C SER A 55 -21.72 17.64 1.47
N SER A 56 -20.49 17.61 1.98
CA SER A 56 -19.81 18.81 2.50
C SER A 56 -19.14 19.61 1.38
N GLU A 57 -19.06 20.94 1.56
CA GLU A 57 -18.35 21.78 0.60
C GLU A 57 -16.85 21.47 0.60
N GLY A 58 -16.27 21.38 -0.60
CA GLY A 58 -14.83 21.15 -0.78
C GLY A 58 -14.38 19.70 -0.55
N CYS A 59 -15.30 18.74 -0.36
CA CYS A 59 -14.91 17.33 -0.28
C CYS A 59 -14.49 16.75 -1.64
N TRP A 60 -14.97 17.30 -2.77
CA TRP A 60 -14.64 16.83 -4.12
C TRP A 60 -13.60 17.72 -4.80
N GLU A 61 -12.70 17.08 -5.54
CA GLU A 61 -11.64 17.73 -6.32
C GLU A 61 -11.62 17.18 -7.75
N ILE A 62 -11.44 18.06 -8.74
CA ILE A 62 -11.20 17.68 -10.13
C ILE A 62 -9.70 17.41 -10.29
N VAL A 63 -9.36 16.19 -10.68
CA VAL A 63 -7.96 15.73 -10.81
C VAL A 63 -7.75 14.96 -12.11
N ASP A 64 -6.51 14.96 -12.64
CA ASP A 64 -6.16 14.08 -13.76
C ASP A 64 -6.31 12.63 -13.31
N TYR A 65 -6.98 11.81 -14.12
CA TYR A 65 -7.20 10.41 -13.78
C TYR A 65 -5.89 9.63 -13.60
N ASN A 66 -4.83 9.97 -14.34
CA ASN A 66 -3.52 9.36 -14.19
C ASN A 66 -2.87 9.71 -12.84
N ASP A 67 -3.16 10.88 -12.26
CA ASP A 67 -2.66 11.22 -10.93
C ASP A 67 -3.30 10.33 -9.86
N VAL A 68 -4.59 10.02 -9.99
CA VAL A 68 -5.25 9.08 -9.07
C VAL A 68 -4.83 7.62 -9.34
N CYS A 69 -4.55 7.25 -10.59
CA CYS A 69 -3.93 5.95 -10.91
C CYS A 69 -2.53 5.80 -10.31
N ALA A 70 -1.78 6.90 -10.17
CA ALA A 70 -0.50 6.88 -9.47
C ALA A 70 -0.67 6.64 -7.97
N LEU A 71 -1.81 7.05 -7.39
CA LEU A 71 -2.16 6.78 -5.99
C LEU A 71 -2.66 5.34 -5.80
N GLU A 72 -3.52 4.86 -6.70
CA GLU A 72 -4.08 3.52 -6.69
C GLU A 72 -4.04 2.90 -8.10
N PRO A 73 -3.00 2.10 -8.42
CA PRO A 73 -2.83 1.50 -9.74
C PRO A 73 -3.96 0.56 -10.19
N ALA A 74 -4.76 0.01 -9.28
CA ALA A 74 -5.91 -0.82 -9.65
C ALA A 74 -6.97 -0.05 -10.47
N LEU A 75 -6.98 1.29 -10.38
CA LEU A 75 -7.84 2.16 -11.18
C LEU A 75 -7.54 2.07 -12.69
N ILE A 76 -6.33 1.63 -13.06
CA ILE A 76 -5.96 1.43 -14.47
C ILE A 76 -6.82 0.32 -15.08
N GLU A 77 -7.11 -0.74 -14.33
CA GLU A 77 -7.85 -1.90 -14.83
C GLU A 77 -9.33 -1.60 -15.07
N MET A 78 -9.94 -0.74 -14.25
CA MET A 78 -11.37 -0.37 -14.39
C MET A 78 -11.65 0.68 -15.46
N TRP A 79 -10.63 1.32 -16.05
CA TRP A 79 -10.78 2.42 -17.00
C TRP A 79 -11.86 2.18 -18.08
N SER A 80 -11.93 0.95 -18.61
CA SER A 80 -12.82 0.58 -19.71
C SER A 80 -14.27 0.22 -19.29
N LEU A 81 -14.59 0.21 -18.00
CA LEU A 81 -15.92 -0.13 -17.50
C LEU A 81 -16.95 0.96 -17.83
N PRO A 82 -18.20 0.59 -18.19
CA PRO A 82 -19.17 1.51 -18.76
C PRO A 82 -19.68 2.57 -17.77
N VAL A 83 -20.27 3.65 -18.31
CA VAL A 83 -21.08 4.58 -17.51
C VAL A 83 -22.24 3.82 -16.85
N GLY A 84 -22.52 4.15 -15.59
CA GLY A 84 -23.44 3.41 -14.72
C GLY A 84 -22.75 2.35 -13.86
N SER A 85 -21.43 2.18 -13.94
CA SER A 85 -20.68 1.28 -13.05
C SER A 85 -20.71 1.81 -11.61
N ASP A 86 -21.00 0.92 -10.67
CA ASP A 86 -20.90 1.15 -9.22
C ASP A 86 -20.05 0.04 -8.64
N LEU A 87 -18.85 0.42 -8.19
CA LEU A 87 -17.78 -0.51 -7.90
C LEU A 87 -17.22 -0.32 -6.50
N GLN A 88 -16.81 -1.45 -5.95
CA GLN A 88 -16.03 -1.53 -4.73
C GLN A 88 -14.66 -2.11 -5.04
N LEU A 89 -13.61 -1.37 -4.69
CA LEU A 89 -12.26 -1.92 -4.58
C LEU A 89 -12.16 -2.66 -3.24
N VAL A 90 -12.02 -3.97 -3.31
CA VAL A 90 -11.77 -4.81 -2.15
C VAL A 90 -10.33 -5.25 -2.21
N ASP A 91 -9.59 -4.83 -1.19
CA ASP A 91 -8.27 -5.35 -0.91
C ASP A 91 -8.45 -6.47 0.14
N ASP A 92 -8.27 -7.71 -0.30
CA ASP A 92 -8.43 -8.90 0.53
C ASP A 92 -7.44 -10.00 0.12
N GLU A 93 -7.69 -11.19 0.65
CA GLU A 93 -6.98 -12.45 0.46
C GLU A 93 -6.64 -12.84 -0.96
N GLY A 94 -7.52 -12.48 -1.91
CA GLY A 94 -7.34 -12.73 -3.33
C GLY A 94 -6.52 -11.65 -4.05
N GLY A 95 -5.98 -10.66 -3.33
CA GLY A 95 -5.43 -9.44 -3.87
C GLY A 95 -6.50 -8.37 -4.09
N ILE A 96 -6.13 -7.30 -4.81
CA ILE A 96 -7.07 -6.24 -5.14
C ILE A 96 -8.09 -6.77 -6.15
N ARG A 97 -9.36 -6.73 -5.77
CA ARG A 97 -10.51 -7.10 -6.59
C ARG A 97 -11.42 -5.90 -6.75
N ILE A 98 -11.96 -5.76 -7.95
CA ILE A 98 -12.97 -4.74 -8.24
C ILE A 98 -14.29 -5.48 -8.40
N LEU A 99 -15.20 -5.24 -7.46
CA LEU A 99 -16.52 -5.85 -7.38
C LEU A 99 -17.56 -4.83 -7.83
N ASP A 100 -18.63 -5.30 -8.48
CA ASP A 100 -19.86 -4.51 -8.64
C ASP A 100 -20.61 -4.49 -7.30
N THR A 101 -20.94 -3.29 -6.81
CA THR A 101 -21.53 -3.11 -5.48
C THR A 101 -22.92 -3.73 -5.38
N ALA A 102 -23.71 -3.73 -6.46
CA ALA A 102 -25.08 -4.23 -6.46
C ALA A 102 -25.15 -5.77 -6.43
N THR A 103 -24.21 -6.43 -7.11
CA THR A 103 -24.19 -7.89 -7.29
C THR A 103 -23.15 -8.58 -6.41
N GLY A 104 -22.16 -7.85 -5.91
CA GLY A 104 -20.98 -8.37 -5.21
C GLY A 104 -20.06 -9.21 -6.11
N GLN A 105 -20.28 -9.22 -7.43
CA GLN A 105 -19.49 -10.01 -8.36
C GLN A 105 -18.27 -9.23 -8.84
N GLN A 106 -17.16 -9.93 -9.03
CA GLN A 106 -15.96 -9.36 -9.63
C GLN A 106 -16.23 -8.98 -11.09
N VAL A 107 -16.04 -7.70 -11.43
CA VAL A 107 -16.34 -7.15 -12.77
C VAL A 107 -15.17 -7.23 -13.73
N ILE A 108 -13.95 -7.30 -13.22
CA ILE A 108 -12.73 -7.46 -14.00
C ILE A 108 -12.16 -8.84 -13.66
N PRO A 109 -12.18 -9.82 -14.59
CA PRO A 109 -11.51 -11.08 -14.39
C PRO A 109 -10.04 -10.78 -14.13
N ALA A 110 -9.47 -11.30 -13.03
CA ALA A 110 -8.04 -11.15 -12.76
C ALA A 110 -7.27 -11.50 -14.04
N THR A 111 -6.50 -10.54 -14.57
CA THR A 111 -5.72 -10.76 -15.79
C THR A 111 -4.69 -11.87 -15.51
N GLY A 112 -5.07 -13.11 -15.77
CA GLY A 112 -4.23 -14.31 -15.70
C GLY A 112 -3.60 -14.61 -14.33
N GLY A 113 -4.41 -14.96 -13.32
CA GLY A 113 -3.93 -15.52 -12.05
C GLY A 113 -4.26 -17.01 -11.93
N VAL A 114 -3.25 -17.88 -11.97
CA VAL A 114 -3.41 -19.29 -11.57
C VAL A 114 -3.70 -19.32 -10.06
N ALA A 115 -4.74 -20.05 -9.66
CA ALA A 115 -5.15 -20.22 -8.27
C ALA A 115 -3.97 -20.58 -7.36
N ALA A 116 -3.65 -19.69 -6.41
CA ALA A 116 -2.81 -20.02 -5.28
C ALA A 116 -3.53 -21.05 -4.40
N THR A 117 -2.81 -22.05 -3.91
CA THR A 117 -3.35 -23.07 -3.00
C THR A 117 -3.91 -22.43 -1.72
N PRO A 118 -5.05 -22.91 -1.20
CA PRO A 118 -5.65 -22.38 0.02
C PRO A 118 -4.78 -22.77 1.21
N ASP A 119 -4.50 -21.84 2.14
CA ASP A 119 -4.51 -22.12 3.59
C ASP A 119 -3.96 -21.00 4.51
N GLU A 120 -3.88 -19.72 4.10
CA GLU A 120 -3.66 -18.67 5.11
C GLU A 120 -4.44 -17.37 4.89
N ASP A 121 -5.35 -17.14 5.83
CA ASP A 121 -6.17 -15.94 6.01
C ASP A 121 -5.27 -14.67 6.11
N PRO A 122 -5.53 -13.57 5.39
CA PRO A 122 -4.87 -12.28 5.41
C PRO A 122 -5.13 -11.54 6.69
N HIS A 123 -6.20 -11.87 7.40
CA HIS A 123 -6.26 -11.49 8.80
C HIS A 123 -5.02 -12.02 9.53
N GLU A 124 -4.59 -13.25 9.25
CA GLU A 124 -3.35 -13.80 9.80
C GLU A 124 -2.09 -13.21 9.14
N ILE A 125 -2.11 -12.76 7.89
CA ILE A 125 -0.99 -12.00 7.28
C ILE A 125 -0.84 -10.62 7.94
N ALA A 126 -1.90 -9.82 7.99
CA ALA A 126 -1.90 -8.49 8.60
C ALA A 126 -1.55 -8.57 10.09
N LYS A 127 -2.10 -9.54 10.81
CA LYS A 127 -1.74 -9.83 12.21
C LYS A 127 -0.27 -10.24 12.37
N ARG A 128 0.33 -10.90 11.38
CA ARG A 128 1.77 -11.21 11.37
C ARG A 128 2.62 -9.99 11.06
N GLU A 129 2.19 -9.14 10.14
CA GLU A 129 2.82 -7.86 9.86
C GLU A 129 2.78 -6.94 11.09
N ASP A 130 1.63 -6.85 11.76
CA ASP A 130 1.46 -6.17 13.04
C ASP A 130 2.35 -6.77 14.13
N ALA A 131 2.50 -8.10 14.15
CA ALA A 131 3.41 -8.78 15.09
C ALA A 131 4.88 -8.48 14.80
N ILE A 132 5.30 -8.43 13.52
CA ILE A 132 6.66 -8.05 13.09
C ILE A 132 6.95 -6.60 13.48
N ALA A 133 6.00 -5.72 13.24
CA ALA A 133 6.04 -4.33 13.62
C ALA A 133 6.16 -4.14 15.14
N SER A 134 5.29 -4.80 15.92
CA SER A 134 5.31 -4.78 17.38
C SER A 134 6.61 -5.35 17.95
N GLU A 135 7.11 -6.44 17.37
CA GLU A 135 8.41 -7.02 17.73
C GLU A 135 9.54 -6.04 17.42
N THR A 136 9.49 -5.32 16.28
CA THR A 136 10.48 -4.29 15.94
C THR A 136 10.50 -3.21 17.03
N CYS A 137 9.35 -2.69 17.45
CA CYS A 137 9.29 -1.72 18.55
C CYS A 137 9.83 -2.30 19.87
N THR A 138 9.50 -3.54 20.19
CA THR A 138 9.94 -4.24 21.40
C THR A 138 11.46 -4.44 21.41
N ALA A 139 12.02 -4.94 20.32
CA ALA A 139 13.45 -5.15 20.14
C ALA A 139 14.25 -3.86 20.28
N MET A 140 13.71 -2.74 19.80
CA MET A 140 14.37 -1.44 19.82
C MET A 140 14.04 -0.59 21.07
N SER A 141 13.21 -1.09 21.97
CA SER A 141 12.70 -0.34 23.13
C SER A 141 13.77 0.18 24.08
N GLY A 142 14.92 -0.50 24.16
CA GLY A 142 16.07 -0.09 24.96
C GLY A 142 16.92 1.03 24.35
N ILE A 143 16.62 1.46 23.13
CA ILE A 143 17.32 2.56 22.45
C ILE A 143 16.51 3.84 22.66
N PRO A 144 17.12 4.91 23.21
CA PRO A 144 16.40 6.17 23.42
C PRO A 144 16.16 6.90 22.09
N ASP A 145 15.22 7.85 22.13
CA ASP A 145 15.00 8.91 21.13
C ASP A 145 14.60 8.50 19.71
N TRP A 146 14.54 7.21 19.38
CA TRP A 146 14.05 6.77 18.08
C TRP A 146 12.53 6.85 18.00
N THR A 147 12.06 7.29 16.83
CA THR A 147 10.63 7.35 16.49
C THR A 147 10.33 6.70 15.14
N LEU A 148 11.35 6.45 14.31
CA LEU A 148 11.24 5.74 13.03
C LEU A 148 12.32 4.65 12.94
N ALA A 149 11.91 3.47 12.52
CA ALA A 149 12.78 2.34 12.20
C ALA A 149 12.61 1.95 10.73
N LEU A 150 13.72 1.95 9.98
CA LEU A 150 13.78 1.47 8.59
C LEU A 150 14.51 0.13 8.55
N THR A 151 13.76 -0.94 8.35
CA THR A 151 14.29 -2.30 8.39
C THR A 151 14.42 -2.88 7.00
N SER A 152 15.56 -3.51 6.72
CA SER A 152 15.78 -4.28 5.49
C SER A 152 16.38 -5.64 5.82
N ILE A 153 15.84 -6.70 5.23
CA ILE A 153 16.39 -8.06 5.32
C ILE A 153 16.49 -8.67 3.93
N THR A 154 17.58 -9.40 3.67
CA THR A 154 17.79 -10.13 2.41
C THR A 154 18.12 -11.60 2.69
N PHE A 155 17.40 -12.49 2.01
CA PHE A 155 17.59 -13.93 2.01
C PHE A 155 18.36 -14.32 0.76
N THR A 156 19.47 -15.04 0.95
CA THR A 156 20.30 -15.58 -0.13
C THR A 156 20.48 -17.08 0.09
N ASP A 157 20.22 -17.86 -0.96
CA ASP A 157 20.26 -19.33 -0.87
C ASP A 157 21.60 -19.84 -0.33
N GLY A 158 21.54 -20.73 0.66
CA GLY A 158 22.71 -21.35 1.28
C GLY A 158 23.49 -20.46 2.26
N THR A 159 22.99 -19.28 2.61
CA THR A 159 23.64 -18.37 3.58
C THR A 159 22.64 -17.82 4.61
N ALA A 160 23.14 -17.39 5.77
CA ALA A 160 22.31 -16.72 6.77
C ALA A 160 21.75 -15.40 6.22
N PRO A 161 20.50 -15.02 6.55
CA PRO A 161 19.91 -13.79 6.05
C PRO A 161 20.68 -12.57 6.57
N ALA A 162 20.89 -11.59 5.69
CA ALA A 162 21.55 -10.33 6.03
C ALA A 162 20.48 -9.28 6.30
N GLY A 163 20.34 -8.86 7.56
CA GLY A 163 19.36 -7.88 7.98
C GLY A 163 19.96 -6.74 8.79
N ARG A 164 19.39 -5.55 8.63
CA ARG A 164 19.71 -4.34 9.40
C ARG A 164 18.47 -3.50 9.64
N CYS A 165 18.48 -2.75 10.74
CA CYS A 165 17.48 -1.74 11.07
C CYS A 165 18.18 -0.40 11.34
N LEU A 166 17.74 0.64 10.64
CA LEU A 166 18.23 2.01 10.79
C LEU A 166 17.22 2.80 11.63
N LEU A 167 17.69 3.39 12.73
CA LEU A 167 16.86 4.14 13.66
C LEU A 167 17.06 5.63 13.48
N TYR A 168 15.94 6.36 13.41
CA TYR A 168 15.89 7.81 13.25
C TYR A 168 14.99 8.45 14.31
N GLY A 169 15.30 9.68 14.68
CA GLY A 169 14.47 10.52 15.53
C GLY A 169 13.74 11.56 14.68
N ALA A 170 12.49 11.31 14.32
CA ALA A 170 11.66 12.22 13.52
C ALA A 170 11.02 13.35 14.35
N GLY A 171 11.00 13.25 15.69
CA GLY A 171 10.27 14.19 16.53
C GLY A 171 8.77 14.21 16.17
N ASP A 172 8.22 15.40 15.96
CA ASP A 172 6.82 15.61 15.53
C ASP A 172 6.67 15.65 13.99
N GLN A 173 7.76 15.45 13.23
CA GLN A 173 7.70 15.47 11.78
C GLN A 173 7.15 14.13 11.25
N GLU A 174 6.19 14.19 10.34
CA GLU A 174 5.79 13.02 9.57
C GLU A 174 6.94 12.60 8.62
N PRO A 175 7.44 11.36 8.74
CA PRO A 175 8.63 10.95 7.99
C PRO A 175 8.27 10.59 6.54
N ASP A 176 8.90 11.29 5.58
CA ASP A 176 8.86 10.88 4.17
C ASP A 176 9.81 9.71 3.92
N VAL A 177 9.24 8.51 3.79
CA VAL A 177 9.96 7.24 3.57
C VAL A 177 9.83 6.73 2.14
N GLU A 178 9.02 7.37 1.29
CA GLU A 178 8.78 6.95 -0.10
C GLU A 178 10.08 6.89 -0.92
N PRO A 179 11.01 7.87 -0.84
CA PRO A 179 12.31 7.80 -1.54
C PRO A 179 13.18 6.61 -1.12
N TRP A 180 13.05 6.15 0.13
CA TRP A 180 13.81 5.01 0.62
C TRP A 180 13.32 3.70 0.01
N PHE A 181 12.01 3.53 -0.13
CA PHE A 181 11.42 2.37 -0.81
C PHE A 181 11.71 2.37 -2.32
N ALA A 182 11.60 3.54 -2.96
CA ALA A 182 11.78 3.67 -4.40
C ALA A 182 13.25 3.51 -4.84
N THR A 183 14.17 4.25 -4.23
CA THR A 183 15.56 4.36 -4.69
C THR A 183 16.60 4.02 -3.63
N GLY A 184 16.18 3.67 -2.41
CA GLY A 184 17.11 3.45 -1.29
C GLY A 184 17.64 4.74 -0.68
N THR A 185 17.09 5.90 -1.06
CA THR A 185 17.50 7.21 -0.52
C THR A 185 17.06 7.31 0.94
N LEU A 186 18.02 7.46 1.86
CA LEU A 186 17.72 7.58 3.28
C LEU A 186 17.02 8.91 3.60
N PRO A 187 16.08 8.93 4.56
CA PRO A 187 15.37 10.15 4.91
C PRO A 187 16.33 11.17 5.54
N ALA A 188 16.05 12.46 5.33
CA ALA A 188 16.80 13.57 5.92
C ALA A 188 16.42 13.80 7.39
N LEU A 189 16.44 12.73 8.20
CA LEU A 189 16.09 12.73 9.60
C LEU A 189 17.33 12.53 10.48
N PRO A 190 17.32 13.01 11.74
CA PRO A 190 18.36 12.69 12.72
C PRO A 190 18.61 11.18 12.84
N PHE A 191 19.77 10.72 12.35
CA PHE A 191 20.18 9.33 12.47
C PHE A 191 20.64 9.04 13.89
N ILE A 192 20.12 7.96 14.48
CA ILE A 192 20.44 7.55 15.85
C ILE A 192 21.45 6.41 15.82
N ARG A 193 21.11 5.31 15.12
CA ARG A 193 21.92 4.09 15.12
C ARG A 193 21.49 3.10 14.04
N GLU A 194 22.45 2.30 13.57
CA GLU A 194 22.20 1.06 12.83
C GLU A 194 22.36 -0.13 13.79
N VAL A 195 21.43 -1.06 13.73
CA VAL A 195 21.46 -2.30 14.52
C VAL A 195 21.22 -3.51 13.63
N GLY A 196 21.89 -4.62 13.96
CA GLY A 196 21.56 -5.92 13.37
C GLY A 196 20.19 -6.40 13.85
N LEU A 197 19.52 -7.22 13.02
CA LEU A 197 18.22 -7.77 13.41
C LEU A 197 18.39 -8.83 14.51
N PRO A 198 17.63 -8.74 15.62
CA PRO A 198 17.59 -9.81 16.61
C PRO A 198 17.12 -11.13 15.99
N ALA A 199 17.51 -12.24 16.63
CA ALA A 199 17.16 -13.59 16.15
C ALA A 199 15.64 -13.77 16.02
N LYS A 200 14.87 -13.36 17.04
CA LYS A 200 13.40 -13.46 17.01
C LYS A 200 12.79 -12.73 15.81
N LEU A 201 13.19 -11.48 15.57
CA LEU A 201 12.68 -10.68 14.45
C LEU A 201 13.09 -11.30 13.09
N THR A 202 14.31 -11.86 13.02
CA THR A 202 14.79 -12.59 11.84
C THR A 202 13.95 -13.84 11.58
N ASP A 203 13.60 -14.61 12.62
CA ASP A 203 12.75 -15.80 12.53
C ASP A 203 11.31 -15.45 12.13
N ASP A 204 10.77 -14.37 12.69
CA ASP A 204 9.41 -13.89 12.36
C ASP A 204 9.34 -13.43 10.89
N LEU A 205 10.36 -12.72 10.40
CA LEU A 205 10.49 -12.33 8.98
C LEU A 205 10.68 -13.56 8.07
N ALA A 206 11.43 -14.57 8.50
CA ALA A 206 11.60 -15.81 7.76
C ALA A 206 10.30 -16.63 7.68
N ARG A 207 9.48 -16.61 8.74
CA ARG A 207 8.16 -17.24 8.76
C ARG A 207 7.20 -16.53 7.81
N HIS A 208 7.16 -15.20 7.89
CA HIS A 208 6.36 -14.37 6.96
C HIS A 208 6.81 -14.52 5.51
N ARG A 209 8.12 -14.71 5.28
CA ARG A 209 8.64 -15.09 3.96
C ARG A 209 8.02 -16.38 3.44
N GLY A 210 8.00 -17.42 4.27
CA GLY A 210 7.47 -18.73 3.88
C GLY A 210 5.97 -18.73 3.55
N SER A 211 5.21 -17.78 4.10
CA SER A 211 3.77 -17.63 3.84
C SER A 211 3.44 -16.77 2.63
N MET A 212 4.43 -16.11 2.00
CA MET A 212 4.24 -15.24 0.83
C MET A 212 5.08 -15.66 -0.39
N PRO A 213 4.82 -16.84 -0.97
CA PRO A 213 5.34 -17.16 -2.30
C PRO A 213 4.67 -16.32 -3.40
N ASP A 214 5.43 -15.99 -4.45
CA ASP A 214 4.89 -15.44 -5.69
C ASP A 214 4.09 -16.50 -6.47
N ARG A 215 3.51 -16.09 -7.61
CA ARG A 215 2.74 -16.94 -8.53
C ARG A 215 3.46 -18.22 -9.04
N ASN A 216 4.78 -18.28 -8.91
CA ASN A 216 5.61 -19.42 -9.32
C ASN A 216 6.13 -20.22 -8.12
N GLY A 217 5.64 -19.94 -6.91
CA GLY A 217 6.13 -20.55 -5.67
C GLY A 217 7.46 -19.97 -5.20
N ARG A 218 7.94 -18.85 -5.78
CA ARG A 218 9.21 -18.23 -5.39
C ARG A 218 8.98 -17.29 -4.22
N LEU A 219 9.78 -17.47 -3.18
CA LEU A 219 9.77 -16.58 -2.03
C LEU A 219 10.51 -15.28 -2.37
N TRP A 220 10.05 -14.14 -1.85
CA TRP A 220 10.76 -12.87 -2.00
C TRP A 220 12.19 -12.96 -1.46
N THR A 221 13.10 -12.19 -2.03
CA THR A 221 14.52 -12.21 -1.61
C THR A 221 14.85 -11.09 -0.66
N THR A 222 14.18 -9.94 -0.80
CA THR A 222 14.44 -8.78 0.04
C THR A 222 13.12 -8.19 0.52
N MET A 223 13.05 -7.84 1.80
CA MET A 223 11.93 -7.11 2.37
C MET A 223 12.46 -5.83 2.98
N GLN A 224 11.79 -4.73 2.70
CA GLN A 224 12.00 -3.43 3.34
C GLN A 224 10.71 -3.03 4.03
N TYR A 225 10.81 -2.50 5.24
CA TYR A 225 9.65 -1.91 5.90
C TYR A 225 10.00 -0.78 6.85
N ALA A 226 9.05 0.12 7.05
CA ALA A 226 9.15 1.25 7.95
C ALA A 226 8.19 1.06 9.13
N VAL A 227 8.63 1.41 10.33
CA VAL A 227 7.85 1.35 11.58
C VAL A 227 8.00 2.66 12.33
N GLN A 228 6.90 3.32 12.66
CA GLN A 228 6.90 4.36 13.69
C GLN A 228 6.71 3.77 15.09
N ARG A 229 7.36 4.37 16.09
CA ARG A 229 7.36 3.86 17.48
C ARG A 229 5.97 3.86 18.13
N ASP A 230 5.08 4.74 17.69
CA ASP A 230 3.67 4.80 18.11
C ASP A 230 2.79 3.71 17.47
N GLY A 231 3.34 2.94 16.53
CA GLY A 231 2.69 1.84 15.85
C GLY A 231 1.66 2.26 14.79
N GLN A 232 1.67 3.52 14.36
CA GLN A 232 0.65 4.03 13.43
C GLN A 232 0.99 3.86 11.95
N PHE A 233 2.23 3.54 11.61
CA PHE A 233 2.68 3.59 10.23
C PHE A 233 3.58 2.43 9.84
N TYR A 234 3.05 1.58 8.96
CA TYR A 234 3.74 0.42 8.40
C TYR A 234 3.62 0.44 6.88
N PHE A 235 4.78 0.41 6.23
CA PHE A 235 4.88 0.13 4.81
C PHE A 235 5.74 -1.10 4.63
N PHE A 236 5.23 -2.11 3.93
CA PHE A 236 5.98 -3.31 3.58
C PHE A 236 6.22 -3.34 2.08
N ALA A 237 7.48 -3.48 1.68
CA ALA A 237 7.88 -3.61 0.29
C ALA A 237 8.73 -4.88 0.13
N CYS A 238 8.16 -5.89 -0.52
CA CYS A 238 8.83 -7.14 -0.83
C CYS A 238 9.33 -7.13 -2.27
N ARG A 239 10.61 -7.46 -2.48
CA ARG A 239 11.22 -7.62 -3.80
C ARG A 239 11.46 -9.10 -4.07
N TYR A 240 10.91 -9.56 -5.18
CA TYR A 240 11.11 -10.89 -5.73
C TYR A 240 12.23 -10.86 -6.79
N ARG A 241 12.98 -11.94 -6.91
CA ARG A 241 14.09 -12.07 -7.87
C ARG A 241 13.80 -13.09 -8.97
#